data_AF-A0A0M3K6N9-F1
#
_entry.id   AF-A0A0M3K6N9-F1
#
_cell.length_a   1.000
_cell.length_b   1.000
_cell.length_c   1.000
_cell.angle_alpha   90.00
_cell.angle_beta   90.00
_cell.angle_gamma   90.00
#
_symmetry.space_group_name_H-M   'P 1'
#
loop_
_entity.id
_entity.type
_entity.pdbx_description
1 polymer ?
#
loop_
_entity_poly.entity_id
_entity_poly.type
_entity_poly.pdbx_seq_one_letter_code
_entity_poly.pdbx_strand_id
1 'polypeptide(L)'
;MPFTTGTRALDLTIRTDAVLDHEKKFTEGERVHGLTCKMDYLLNAYVFKYIPFELSKETQMSITSKAMDVIRIADWFCKAQDPRKLIDNHPSFMIAEGIFLLLCILTFCHAYRHGGRYLYTWIGTTITAIICEHVRFVDEKADVIWHAQGLLTFCGMRTPLYAIFGLYQMLIYTAYVITKRMRLPLLAEGVLCGLLIVIIDVPLHLVGVKLLWWQWRENDPTMSERIYSVPWNMFLFDMILGNWFMMTMNFCRRLLLPQKYDWKLFVREFMCVLIAVVIALCIAFGHFMAILYVLHDFLQISVCVLTLVGMAKCAIIVYVADRHNKNADARPTRGEKRYWFDELACAIFIHYLFYMLLVIATRPENVVSEGLHQPIGQCNITETLNKPFGMVQKRQKYICRYDEHSDYFDFHCLPSGRAPKQIDDGPLEWYIICGTPFANRLEFAAIIWSWSILAMMLLYEIGVRSGTTPIDPVVSDTKRSSVPRHRPLSHKITSIEHQQSDELSELIDDAGKDSAESIKTDDEGSRSRKSSSSRNSSKPIAQRRSSSRGTKSSKRSEIPTPTHELRSRKKKGSE
;
A
#
# COMPACT_ATOMS: atom_id res chain seq x y z
N MET A 1 55.51 29.91 9.34
CA MET A 1 56.10 29.38 8.10
C MET A 1 55.01 29.30 7.05
N PRO A 2 54.99 30.17 6.04
CA PRO A 2 54.08 30.04 4.90
C PRO A 2 54.73 29.23 3.76
N PHE A 3 53.97 28.39 3.08
CA PHE A 3 54.36 27.84 1.78
C PHE A 3 53.54 28.49 0.68
N THR A 4 54.20 29.27 -0.16
CA THR A 4 53.61 29.94 -1.32
C THR A 4 53.93 29.15 -2.59
N THR A 5 52.92 28.64 -3.27
CA THR A 5 53.02 28.20 -4.67
C THR A 5 51.87 28.82 -5.46
N GLY A 6 52.18 29.82 -6.28
CA GLY A 6 51.22 30.45 -7.19
C GLY A 6 51.44 29.97 -8.62
N THR A 7 50.36 29.76 -9.35
CA THR A 7 50.34 29.55 -10.81
C THR A 7 49.41 30.57 -11.45
N ARG A 8 49.88 31.24 -12.51
CA ARG A 8 49.13 32.24 -13.29
C ARG A 8 48.63 31.63 -14.61
N ALA A 9 47.58 32.25 -15.15
CA ALA A 9 47.01 32.03 -16.50
C ALA A 9 46.32 30.66 -16.70
N LEU A 10 45.30 30.54 -17.56
CA LEU A 10 44.79 31.52 -18.52
C LEU A 10 43.50 32.25 -18.06
N ASP A 11 43.39 33.50 -18.50
CA ASP A 11 42.12 34.21 -18.59
C ASP A 11 41.46 33.84 -19.93
N LEU A 12 40.17 33.47 -19.92
CA LEU A 12 39.43 33.13 -21.14
C LEU A 12 37.99 33.64 -21.04
N THR A 13 37.87 34.96 -21.09
CA THR A 13 36.64 35.73 -20.86
C THR A 13 35.60 35.54 -21.97
N ILE A 14 34.93 34.38 -22.02
CA ILE A 14 33.82 34.15 -22.96
C ILE A 14 32.61 34.97 -22.51
N ARG A 15 32.26 35.95 -23.35
CA ARG A 15 31.23 36.97 -23.13
C ARG A 15 29.83 36.42 -23.44
N THR A 16 29.12 35.94 -22.42
CA THR A 16 27.79 35.30 -22.55
C THR A 16 26.58 36.23 -22.34
N ASP A 17 26.81 37.52 -22.11
CA ASP A 17 25.79 38.51 -21.71
C ASP A 17 24.92 39.04 -22.88
N ALA A 18 24.45 38.16 -23.77
CA ALA A 18 23.78 38.56 -25.02
C ALA A 18 22.62 37.65 -25.48
N VAL A 19 22.22 36.62 -24.71
CA VAL A 19 21.22 35.61 -25.16
C VAL A 19 20.01 35.46 -24.23
N LEU A 20 20.05 36.03 -23.01
CA LEU A 20 19.09 35.73 -21.94
C LEU A 20 17.92 36.72 -21.72
N ASP A 21 17.68 37.69 -22.62
CA ASP A 21 16.59 38.69 -22.46
C ASP A 21 15.54 38.68 -23.59
N HIS A 22 15.40 37.55 -24.31
CA HIS A 22 14.47 37.45 -25.44
C HIS A 22 13.32 36.42 -25.29
N GLU A 23 13.30 35.60 -24.24
CA GLU A 23 12.12 34.77 -23.88
C GLU A 23 11.09 35.59 -23.08
N LYS A 24 10.34 36.45 -23.79
CA LYS A 24 9.16 37.13 -23.24
C LYS A 24 7.92 36.79 -24.04
N LYS A 25 6.94 36.21 -23.35
CA LYS A 25 5.54 35.99 -23.76
C LYS A 25 5.34 35.30 -25.11
N PHE A 26 5.11 33.98 -25.07
CA PHE A 26 4.26 33.31 -26.07
C PHE A 26 2.92 32.92 -25.45
N THR A 27 1.86 33.55 -25.96
CA THR A 27 0.48 33.13 -25.72
C THR A 27 0.26 31.72 -26.25
N GLU A 28 -0.78 31.03 -25.78
CA GLU A 28 -0.99 29.61 -26.09
C GLU A 28 -1.15 29.35 -27.60
N GLY A 29 -1.78 30.26 -28.34
CA GLY A 29 -1.88 30.20 -29.80
C GLY A 29 -0.54 30.34 -30.52
N GLU A 30 0.32 31.27 -30.09
CA GLU A 30 1.68 31.41 -30.64
C GLU A 30 2.57 30.22 -30.28
N ARG A 31 2.40 29.65 -29.09
CA ARG A 31 3.12 28.46 -28.64
C ARG A 31 2.80 27.25 -29.52
N VAL A 32 1.53 27.08 -29.90
CA VAL A 32 1.11 26.09 -30.91
C VAL A 32 1.72 26.41 -32.28
N HIS A 33 1.72 27.67 -32.71
CA HIS A 33 2.22 28.07 -34.03
C HIS A 33 3.75 27.94 -34.19
N GLY A 34 4.51 28.15 -33.11
CA GLY A 34 5.96 27.90 -33.06
C GLY A 34 6.29 26.41 -33.01
N LEU A 35 5.49 25.60 -32.30
CA LEU A 35 5.64 24.16 -32.26
C LEU A 35 5.35 23.49 -33.61
N THR A 36 4.31 23.91 -34.34
CA THR A 36 4.08 23.42 -35.72
C THR A 36 5.25 23.80 -36.63
N CYS A 37 5.68 25.06 -36.65
CA CYS A 37 6.80 25.49 -37.49
C CYS A 37 8.11 24.72 -37.20
N LYS A 38 8.39 24.41 -35.93
CA LYS A 38 9.57 23.60 -35.54
C LYS A 38 9.41 22.12 -35.94
N MET A 39 8.20 21.58 -35.92
CA MET A 39 7.92 20.21 -36.39
C MET A 39 7.93 20.10 -37.92
N ASP A 40 7.40 21.10 -38.63
CA ASP A 40 7.48 21.21 -40.08
C ASP A 40 8.95 21.19 -40.54
N TYR A 41 9.86 21.88 -39.85
CA TYR A 41 11.29 21.79 -40.14
C TYR A 41 11.82 20.34 -40.00
N LEU A 42 11.51 19.65 -38.90
CA LEU A 42 11.97 18.28 -38.66
C LEU A 42 11.41 17.28 -39.69
N LEU A 43 10.11 17.35 -39.98
CA LEU A 43 9.48 16.47 -40.96
C LEU A 43 9.95 16.77 -42.38
N ASN A 44 10.16 18.03 -42.75
CA ASN A 44 10.78 18.37 -44.05
C ASN A 44 12.23 17.86 -44.14
N ALA A 45 13.05 18.04 -43.10
CA ALA A 45 14.46 17.67 -43.12
C ALA A 45 14.70 16.14 -43.10
N TYR A 46 13.91 15.39 -42.32
CA TYR A 46 14.17 13.97 -42.03
C TYR A 46 13.15 12.99 -42.62
N VAL A 47 11.94 13.44 -43.01
CA VAL A 47 10.89 12.55 -43.56
C VAL A 47 10.58 12.90 -45.01
N PHE A 48 10.00 14.07 -45.29
CA PHE A 48 9.52 14.41 -46.64
C PHE A 48 10.64 14.46 -47.68
N LYS A 49 11.86 14.86 -47.29
CA LYS A 49 13.07 14.84 -48.15
C LYS A 49 13.42 13.46 -48.72
N TYR A 50 13.00 12.36 -48.08
CA TYR A 50 13.34 10.99 -48.48
C TYR A 50 12.16 10.26 -49.16
N ILE A 51 11.04 10.93 -49.39
CA ILE A 51 9.87 10.36 -50.08
C ILE A 51 10.03 10.58 -51.58
N PRO A 52 9.94 9.53 -52.43
CA PRO A 52 10.30 9.60 -53.86
C PRO A 52 9.19 10.21 -54.75
N PHE A 53 8.27 10.98 -54.18
CA PHE A 53 7.17 11.64 -54.90
C PHE A 53 6.79 12.97 -54.25
N GLU A 54 6.35 13.93 -55.05
CA GLU A 54 5.94 15.25 -54.56
C GLU A 54 4.62 15.16 -53.78
N LEU A 55 4.68 15.45 -52.49
CA LEU A 55 3.50 15.58 -51.62
C LEU A 55 2.90 16.99 -51.76
N SER A 56 1.57 17.09 -51.94
CA SER A 56 0.90 18.39 -51.88
C SER A 56 1.04 19.02 -50.49
N LYS A 57 1.08 20.36 -50.41
CA LYS A 57 1.19 21.09 -49.14
C LYS A 57 0.09 20.72 -48.14
N GLU A 58 -1.13 20.47 -48.62
CA GLU A 58 -2.26 19.98 -47.81
C GLU A 58 -1.96 18.60 -47.20
N THR A 59 -1.35 17.70 -47.97
CA THR A 59 -0.96 16.37 -47.48
C THR A 59 0.18 16.47 -46.46
N GLN A 60 1.17 17.34 -46.71
CA GLN A 60 2.24 17.63 -45.75
C GLN A 60 1.68 18.16 -44.43
N MET A 61 0.80 19.17 -44.48
CA MET A 61 0.12 19.72 -43.29
C MET A 61 -0.73 18.67 -42.56
N SER A 62 -1.44 17.81 -43.28
CA SER A 62 -2.20 16.68 -42.68
C SER A 62 -1.29 15.69 -41.96
N ILE A 63 -0.10 15.43 -42.50
CA ILE A 63 0.92 14.57 -41.88
C ILE A 63 1.55 15.27 -40.66
N THR A 64 1.92 16.55 -40.75
CA THR A 64 2.43 17.33 -39.59
C THR A 64 1.41 17.34 -38.46
N SER A 65 0.13 17.60 -38.76
CA SER A 65 -0.93 17.60 -37.74
C SER A 65 -1.02 16.26 -37.01
N LYS A 66 -1.08 15.14 -37.75
CA LYS A 66 -1.14 13.79 -37.17
C LYS A 66 0.12 13.43 -36.40
N ALA A 67 1.31 13.84 -36.87
CA ALA A 67 2.56 13.66 -36.14
C ALA A 67 2.58 14.45 -34.83
N MET A 68 2.09 15.70 -34.84
CA MET A 68 1.94 16.52 -33.63
C MET A 68 0.96 15.91 -32.63
N ASP A 69 -0.14 15.30 -33.09
CA ASP A 69 -1.09 14.62 -32.21
C ASP A 69 -0.50 13.33 -31.61
N VAL A 70 0.27 12.54 -32.39
CA VAL A 70 1.04 11.40 -31.86
C VAL A 70 2.09 11.85 -30.84
N ILE A 71 2.78 12.97 -31.09
CA ILE A 71 3.77 13.54 -30.16
C ILE A 71 3.12 14.07 -28.89
N ARG A 72 1.94 14.70 -28.97
CA ARG A 72 1.13 15.10 -27.80
C ARG A 72 0.72 13.89 -26.97
N ILE A 73 0.26 12.81 -27.61
CA ILE A 73 -0.08 11.55 -26.93
C ILE A 73 1.16 10.95 -26.28
N ALA A 74 2.33 11.01 -26.92
CA ALA A 74 3.58 10.50 -26.35
C ALA A 74 4.09 11.32 -25.14
N ASP A 75 4.14 12.66 -25.26
CA ASP A 75 4.57 13.56 -24.17
C ASP A 75 3.60 13.54 -22.98
N TRP A 76 2.30 13.35 -23.23
CA TRP A 76 1.32 13.06 -22.18
C TRP A 76 1.51 11.66 -21.58
N PHE A 77 1.75 10.64 -22.39
CA PHE A 77 1.89 9.26 -21.89
C PHE A 77 3.13 9.09 -21.01
N CYS A 78 4.30 9.57 -21.45
CA CYS A 78 5.57 9.42 -20.75
C CYS A 78 6.55 10.55 -21.12
N LYS A 79 6.92 11.36 -20.13
CA LYS A 79 7.93 12.42 -20.27
C LYS A 79 9.21 12.03 -19.52
N ALA A 80 10.37 12.32 -20.11
CA ALA A 80 11.67 12.12 -19.49
C ALA A 80 12.26 13.44 -18.98
N GLN A 81 12.89 13.43 -17.80
CA GLN A 81 13.60 14.57 -17.23
C GLN A 81 15.13 14.40 -17.38
N ASP A 82 15.88 15.51 -17.43
CA ASP A 82 17.35 15.45 -17.37
C ASP A 82 17.79 14.91 -15.99
N PRO A 83 18.49 13.76 -15.92
CA PRO A 83 18.96 13.21 -14.65
C PRO A 83 19.92 14.15 -13.92
N ARG A 84 20.63 15.06 -14.59
CA ARG A 84 21.54 16.02 -13.95
C ARG A 84 20.76 16.97 -13.05
N LYS A 85 19.72 17.62 -13.61
CA LYS A 85 18.78 18.47 -12.88
C LYS A 85 18.16 17.75 -11.67
N LEU A 86 17.89 16.45 -11.80
CA LEU A 86 17.34 15.64 -10.71
C LEU A 86 18.38 15.30 -9.63
N ILE A 87 19.64 15.05 -9.99
CA ILE A 87 20.76 14.86 -9.05
C ILE A 87 21.05 16.15 -8.28
N ASP A 88 21.06 17.30 -8.97
CA ASP A 88 21.43 18.58 -8.38
C ASP A 88 20.35 19.11 -7.41
N ASN A 89 19.06 18.93 -7.75
CA ASN A 89 17.92 19.47 -6.98
C ASN A 89 17.27 18.46 -6.02
N HIS A 90 17.22 17.16 -6.37
CA HIS A 90 16.41 16.16 -5.66
C HIS A 90 17.07 14.76 -5.58
N PRO A 91 18.35 14.66 -5.15
CA PRO A 91 19.11 13.41 -5.24
C PRO A 91 18.51 12.25 -4.41
N SER A 92 17.80 12.56 -3.32
CA SER A 92 17.10 11.55 -2.51
C SER A 92 16.02 10.80 -3.30
N PHE A 93 15.35 11.48 -4.22
CA PHE A 93 14.26 10.93 -5.03
C PHE A 93 14.78 10.10 -6.21
N MET A 94 15.85 10.54 -6.88
CA MET A 94 16.50 9.71 -7.91
C MET A 94 17.01 8.38 -7.33
N ILE A 95 17.58 8.41 -6.13
CA ILE A 95 17.99 7.18 -5.41
C ILE A 95 16.76 6.34 -5.05
N ALA A 96 15.66 6.96 -4.62
CA ALA A 96 14.40 6.26 -4.34
C ALA A 96 13.85 5.55 -5.58
N GLU A 97 13.79 6.20 -6.75
CA GLU A 97 13.37 5.56 -8.00
C GLU A 97 14.25 4.36 -8.35
N GLY A 98 15.58 4.50 -8.25
CA GLY A 98 16.53 3.40 -8.49
C GLY A 98 16.33 2.22 -7.54
N ILE A 99 16.10 2.48 -6.25
CA ILE A 99 15.80 1.45 -5.25
C ILE A 99 14.44 0.81 -5.52
N PHE A 100 13.38 1.59 -5.79
CA PHE A 100 12.05 1.04 -6.07
C PHE A 100 12.00 0.20 -7.34
N LEU A 101 12.77 0.56 -8.38
CA LEU A 101 12.95 -0.30 -9.55
C LEU A 101 13.67 -1.62 -9.20
N LEU A 102 14.68 -1.60 -8.33
CA LEU A 102 15.32 -2.82 -7.82
C LEU A 102 14.33 -3.69 -7.02
N LEU A 103 13.48 -3.09 -6.18
CA LEU A 103 12.41 -3.80 -5.46
C LEU A 103 11.34 -4.36 -6.41
N CYS A 104 11.01 -3.63 -7.49
CA CYS A 104 10.15 -4.10 -8.58
C CYS A 104 10.74 -5.34 -9.28
N ILE A 105 12.04 -5.32 -9.56
CA ILE A 105 12.78 -6.45 -10.15
C ILE A 105 12.82 -7.64 -9.19
N LEU A 106 13.13 -7.44 -7.91
CA LEU A 106 13.18 -8.53 -6.91
C LEU A 106 11.80 -9.20 -6.72
N THR A 107 10.73 -8.41 -6.60
CA THR A 107 9.35 -8.93 -6.52
C THR A 107 8.93 -9.65 -7.81
N PHE A 108 9.33 -9.15 -8.98
CA PHE A 108 9.11 -9.84 -10.25
C PHE A 108 9.91 -11.15 -10.36
N CYS A 109 11.18 -11.17 -9.94
CA CYS A 109 11.99 -12.39 -9.90
C CYS A 109 11.37 -13.47 -9.02
N HIS A 110 10.88 -13.12 -7.82
CA HIS A 110 10.09 -14.04 -6.99
C HIS A 110 8.83 -14.53 -7.72
N ALA A 111 8.05 -13.62 -8.34
CA ALA A 111 6.82 -13.95 -9.07
C ALA A 111 7.06 -14.87 -10.27
N TYR A 112 8.17 -14.67 -10.99
CA TYR A 112 8.59 -15.49 -12.12
C TYR A 112 9.11 -16.86 -11.66
N ARG A 113 9.97 -16.89 -10.63
CA ARG A 113 10.54 -18.14 -10.06
C ARG A 113 9.47 -19.06 -9.45
N HIS A 114 8.45 -18.50 -8.80
CA HIS A 114 7.31 -19.28 -8.32
C HIS A 114 6.26 -19.56 -9.41
N GLY A 115 6.21 -18.73 -10.46
CA GLY A 115 5.31 -18.91 -11.59
C GLY A 115 3.83 -18.95 -11.19
N GLY A 116 3.04 -19.69 -11.97
CA GLY A 116 1.62 -19.95 -11.66
C GLY A 116 0.86 -18.67 -11.32
N ARG A 117 0.13 -18.67 -10.20
CA ARG A 117 -0.69 -17.53 -9.77
C ARG A 117 0.10 -16.36 -9.23
N TYR A 118 1.37 -16.52 -8.89
CA TYR A 118 2.20 -15.42 -8.38
C TYR A 118 2.47 -14.39 -9.46
N LEU A 119 2.73 -14.82 -10.71
CA LEU A 119 2.87 -13.90 -11.83
C LEU A 119 1.57 -13.13 -12.11
N TYR A 120 0.42 -13.81 -12.09
CA TYR A 120 -0.90 -13.15 -12.21
C TYR A 120 -1.21 -12.21 -11.03
N THR A 121 -0.80 -12.54 -9.80
CA THR A 121 -0.93 -11.62 -8.66
C THR A 121 -0.04 -10.39 -8.82
N TRP A 122 1.20 -10.54 -9.29
CA TRP A 122 2.10 -9.40 -9.56
C TRP A 122 1.54 -8.49 -10.65
N ILE A 123 1.03 -9.06 -11.75
CA ILE A 123 0.31 -8.31 -12.80
C ILE A 123 -0.92 -7.60 -12.20
N GLY A 124 -1.68 -8.27 -11.34
CA GLY A 124 -2.81 -7.69 -10.61
C GLY A 124 -2.42 -6.51 -9.73
N THR A 125 -1.30 -6.61 -9.02
CA THR A 125 -0.73 -5.51 -8.22
C THR A 125 -0.36 -4.31 -9.10
N THR A 126 0.24 -4.53 -10.27
CA THR A 126 0.53 -3.46 -11.24
C THR A 126 -0.75 -2.85 -11.82
N ILE A 127 -1.80 -3.63 -12.07
CA ILE A 127 -3.12 -3.11 -12.48
C ILE A 127 -3.76 -2.28 -11.35
N THR A 128 -3.66 -2.73 -10.09
CA THR A 128 -4.08 -1.94 -8.91
C THR A 128 -3.33 -0.61 -8.85
N ALA A 129 -2.01 -0.61 -9.01
CA ALA A 129 -1.17 0.61 -9.03
C ALA A 129 -1.66 1.60 -10.09
N ILE A 130 -1.82 1.14 -11.32
CA ILE A 130 -2.32 1.96 -12.43
C ILE A 130 -3.68 2.57 -12.07
N ILE A 131 -4.66 1.78 -11.64
CA ILE A 131 -6.01 2.30 -11.35
C ILE A 131 -6.01 3.25 -10.14
N CYS A 132 -5.26 2.96 -9.07
CA CYS A 132 -5.15 3.84 -7.91
C CYS A 132 -4.53 5.20 -8.27
N GLU A 133 -3.43 5.21 -9.02
CA GLU A 133 -2.79 6.47 -9.40
C GLU A 133 -3.63 7.28 -10.39
N HIS A 134 -4.42 6.62 -11.25
CA HIS A 134 -5.24 7.27 -12.28
C HIS A 134 -6.64 7.72 -11.79
N VAL A 135 -7.26 7.04 -10.82
CA VAL A 135 -8.65 7.37 -10.41
C VAL A 135 -8.77 8.78 -9.83
N ARG A 136 -7.70 9.29 -9.23
CA ARG A 136 -7.55 10.69 -8.76
C ARG A 136 -7.73 11.73 -9.88
N PHE A 137 -7.50 11.35 -11.13
CA PHE A 137 -7.57 12.25 -12.29
C PHE A 137 -8.92 12.20 -13.02
N VAL A 138 -9.88 11.42 -12.52
CA VAL A 138 -11.25 11.33 -13.08
C VAL A 138 -12.15 12.48 -12.60
N ASP A 139 -11.84 13.07 -11.45
CA ASP A 139 -12.47 14.27 -10.90
C ASP A 139 -11.39 15.15 -10.24
N GLU A 140 -11.28 16.43 -10.61
CA GLU A 140 -10.36 17.40 -9.98
C GLU A 140 -10.47 17.42 -8.45
N LYS A 141 -11.66 17.08 -7.91
CA LYS A 141 -11.91 17.03 -6.47
C LYS A 141 -11.28 15.82 -5.79
N ALA A 142 -11.09 14.73 -6.52
CA ALA A 142 -10.42 13.51 -6.06
C ALA A 142 -8.89 13.61 -6.11
N ASP A 143 -8.35 14.65 -6.74
CA ASP A 143 -6.91 14.90 -6.80
C ASP A 143 -6.39 15.43 -5.45
N VAL A 144 -5.49 14.68 -4.81
CA VAL A 144 -5.07 14.89 -3.41
C VAL A 144 -3.57 14.67 -3.15
N ILE A 145 -2.82 14.23 -4.16
CA ILE A 145 -1.39 13.91 -4.10
C ILE A 145 -0.73 14.45 -5.38
N TRP A 146 0.32 15.25 -5.24
CA TRP A 146 1.16 15.69 -6.36
C TRP A 146 2.56 15.10 -6.21
N HIS A 147 2.98 14.26 -7.14
CA HIS A 147 4.30 13.63 -7.11
C HIS A 147 5.39 14.55 -7.66
N ALA A 148 6.60 14.42 -7.10
CA ALA A 148 7.80 14.98 -7.71
C ALA A 148 8.10 14.33 -9.08
N GLN A 149 8.81 15.08 -9.92
CA GLN A 149 9.09 14.69 -11.30
C GLN A 149 10.27 13.72 -11.35
N GLY A 150 9.98 12.46 -11.69
CA GLY A 150 10.98 11.40 -11.81
C GLY A 150 11.74 11.45 -13.14
N LEU A 151 12.71 10.54 -13.27
CA LEU A 151 13.45 10.33 -14.51
C LEU A 151 12.51 10.01 -15.69
N LEU A 152 11.44 9.25 -15.42
CA LEU A 152 10.29 9.05 -16.29
C LEU A 152 9.00 9.33 -15.52
N THR A 153 8.18 10.25 -16.00
CA THR A 153 6.88 10.61 -15.39
C THR A 153 5.76 10.47 -16.41
N PHE A 154 4.70 9.78 -16.02
CA PHE A 154 3.58 9.38 -16.86
C PHE A 154 2.35 10.30 -16.69
N CYS A 155 1.40 10.17 -17.61
CA CYS A 155 0.04 10.71 -17.51
C CYS A 155 -0.03 12.24 -17.34
N GLY A 156 0.74 12.97 -18.16
CA GLY A 156 0.80 14.42 -18.14
C GLY A 156 1.63 14.98 -16.98
N MET A 157 2.79 14.37 -16.70
CA MET A 157 3.70 14.77 -15.61
C MET A 157 3.11 14.56 -14.20
N ARG A 158 2.22 13.57 -14.02
CA ARG A 158 1.46 13.35 -12.78
C ARG A 158 1.88 12.13 -11.97
N THR A 159 2.34 11.05 -12.62
CA THR A 159 2.66 9.78 -11.94
C THR A 159 4.06 9.30 -12.31
N PRO A 160 5.06 9.38 -11.41
CA PRO A 160 6.43 8.95 -11.68
C PRO A 160 6.56 7.42 -11.74
N LEU A 161 7.62 6.96 -12.40
CA LEU A 161 7.86 5.55 -12.69
C LEU A 161 7.79 4.65 -11.43
N TYR A 162 8.41 5.06 -10.33
CA TYR A 162 8.45 4.26 -9.10
C TYR A 162 7.07 4.01 -8.47
N ALA A 163 6.12 4.92 -8.68
CA ALA A 163 4.76 4.80 -8.16
C ALA A 163 3.96 3.72 -8.92
N ILE A 164 4.19 3.54 -10.22
CA ILE A 164 3.56 2.47 -11.01
C ILE A 164 4.36 1.15 -10.89
N PHE A 165 5.69 1.24 -10.84
CA PHE A 165 6.63 0.12 -10.91
C PHE A 165 7.66 0.18 -9.77
N GLY A 166 7.24 -0.25 -8.58
CA GLY A 166 8.09 -0.38 -7.41
C GLY A 166 7.28 -0.32 -6.12
N LEU A 167 6.55 0.77 -5.92
CA LEU A 167 5.81 1.05 -4.69
C LEU A 167 4.75 -0.02 -4.39
N TYR A 168 3.73 -0.17 -5.25
CA TYR A 168 2.63 -1.11 -4.99
C TYR A 168 3.11 -2.58 -5.01
N GLN A 169 4.14 -2.90 -5.80
CA GLN A 169 4.75 -4.23 -5.82
C GLN A 169 5.49 -4.52 -4.51
N MET A 170 6.25 -3.55 -3.97
CA MET A 170 6.89 -3.68 -2.66
C MET A 170 5.87 -3.77 -1.52
N LEU A 171 4.75 -3.01 -1.59
CA LEU A 171 3.69 -3.04 -0.58
C LEU A 171 2.79 -4.28 -0.72
N ILE A 172 1.93 -4.31 -1.75
CA ILE A 172 0.82 -5.26 -1.88
C ILE A 172 1.33 -6.66 -2.23
N TYR A 173 2.25 -6.80 -3.19
CA TYR A 173 2.69 -8.14 -3.61
C TYR A 173 3.54 -8.82 -2.52
N THR A 174 4.45 -8.10 -1.88
CA THR A 174 5.23 -8.62 -0.74
C THR A 174 4.31 -9.03 0.42
N ALA A 175 3.39 -8.15 0.83
CA ALA A 175 2.41 -8.46 1.88
C ALA A 175 1.54 -9.68 1.52
N TYR A 176 1.10 -9.79 0.25
CA TYR A 176 0.32 -10.92 -0.24
C TYR A 176 1.07 -12.24 -0.04
N VAL A 177 2.33 -12.32 -0.49
CA VAL A 177 3.13 -13.56 -0.40
C VAL A 177 3.46 -13.91 1.04
N ILE A 178 3.81 -12.94 1.88
CA ILE A 178 4.16 -13.19 3.28
C ILE A 178 2.94 -13.65 4.08
N THR A 179 1.77 -13.07 3.82
CA THR A 179 0.50 -13.53 4.39
C THR A 179 0.20 -14.98 3.98
N LYS A 180 0.45 -15.35 2.71
CA LYS A 180 0.26 -16.72 2.20
C LYS A 180 1.13 -17.76 2.92
N ARG A 181 2.29 -17.39 3.49
CA ARG A 181 3.14 -18.29 4.29
C ARG A 181 2.49 -18.73 5.60
N MET A 182 1.65 -17.90 6.23
CA MET A 182 0.95 -18.27 7.47
C MET A 182 -0.22 -19.24 7.26
N ARG A 183 -0.65 -19.49 6.02
CA ARG A 183 -1.77 -20.39 5.68
C ARG A 183 -3.06 -20.12 6.49
N LEU A 184 -3.35 -18.83 6.76
CA LEU A 184 -4.49 -18.40 7.59
C LEU A 184 -5.85 -18.67 6.93
N PRO A 185 -6.95 -18.74 7.70
CA PRO A 185 -8.30 -18.73 7.14
C PRO A 185 -8.58 -17.41 6.40
N LEU A 186 -9.36 -17.48 5.32
CA LEU A 186 -9.56 -16.41 4.32
C LEU A 186 -9.75 -14.99 4.89
N LEU A 187 -10.53 -14.84 5.95
CA LEU A 187 -10.77 -13.53 6.57
C LEU A 187 -9.52 -12.98 7.27
N ALA A 188 -8.83 -13.80 8.06
CA ALA A 188 -7.59 -13.40 8.73
C ALA A 188 -6.43 -13.24 7.73
N GLU A 189 -6.47 -13.97 6.62
CA GLU A 189 -5.54 -13.80 5.48
C GLU A 189 -5.72 -12.43 4.81
N GLY A 190 -6.96 -11.96 4.61
CA GLY A 190 -7.22 -10.58 4.18
C GLY A 190 -6.71 -9.56 5.20
N VAL A 191 -7.13 -9.71 6.46
CA VAL A 191 -6.83 -8.77 7.54
C VAL A 191 -5.32 -8.63 7.80
N LEU A 192 -4.55 -9.72 7.74
CA LEU A 192 -3.09 -9.67 7.82
C LEU A 192 -2.48 -8.96 6.60
N CYS A 193 -2.96 -9.22 5.38
CA CYS A 193 -2.39 -8.58 4.19
C CYS A 193 -2.52 -7.05 4.25
N GLY A 194 -3.67 -6.53 4.70
CA GLY A 194 -3.86 -5.10 4.95
C GLY A 194 -2.95 -4.55 6.05
N LEU A 195 -2.81 -5.27 7.17
CA LEU A 195 -1.93 -4.85 8.28
C LEU A 195 -0.45 -4.84 7.87
N LEU A 196 0.01 -5.80 7.07
CA LEU A 196 1.39 -5.85 6.59
C LEU A 196 1.72 -4.73 5.60
N ILE A 197 0.76 -4.28 4.78
CA ILE A 197 0.97 -3.13 3.90
C ILE A 197 1.32 -1.90 4.74
N VAL A 198 0.48 -1.50 5.71
CA VAL A 198 0.75 -0.35 6.59
C VAL A 198 2.10 -0.46 7.31
N ILE A 199 2.49 -1.68 7.71
CA ILE A 199 3.77 -1.91 8.40
C ILE A 199 4.99 -1.67 7.49
N ILE A 200 4.90 -2.03 6.20
CA ILE A 200 5.92 -1.73 5.18
C ILE A 200 5.88 -0.24 4.77
N ASP A 201 4.70 0.36 4.81
CA ASP A 201 4.37 1.64 4.19
C ASP A 201 4.66 2.88 5.07
N VAL A 202 4.52 2.78 6.39
CA VAL A 202 4.74 3.92 7.31
C VAL A 202 6.09 4.64 7.12
N PRO A 203 7.27 3.97 7.00
CA PRO A 203 8.53 4.66 6.75
C PRO A 203 8.59 5.36 5.39
N LEU A 204 7.99 4.77 4.35
CA LEU A 204 7.86 5.35 3.02
C LEU A 204 7.07 6.66 3.09
N HIS A 205 5.89 6.67 3.72
CA HIS A 205 5.09 7.88 3.79
C HIS A 205 5.74 9.00 4.61
N LEU A 206 6.26 8.69 5.80
CA LEU A 206 6.86 9.69 6.69
C LEU A 206 8.10 10.34 6.05
N VAL A 207 8.97 9.53 5.41
CA VAL A 207 10.21 10.03 4.81
C VAL A 207 9.96 10.64 3.42
N GLY A 208 9.06 10.08 2.62
CA GLY A 208 8.73 10.56 1.29
C GLY A 208 8.12 11.96 1.30
N VAL A 209 7.16 12.22 2.19
CA VAL A 209 6.57 13.56 2.36
C VAL A 209 7.63 14.54 2.87
N LYS A 210 8.43 14.19 3.88
CA LYS A 210 9.45 15.11 4.43
C LYS A 210 10.64 15.36 3.48
N LEU A 211 10.84 14.51 2.47
CA LEU A 211 11.80 14.70 1.37
C LEU A 211 11.14 15.10 0.04
N LEU A 212 9.88 15.59 0.08
CA LEU A 212 9.13 16.11 -1.06
C LEU A 212 9.02 15.17 -2.27
N TRP A 213 9.02 13.85 -2.05
CA TRP A 213 8.75 12.86 -3.11
C TRP A 213 7.32 12.98 -3.64
N TRP A 214 6.40 13.44 -2.79
CA TRP A 214 5.10 13.99 -3.17
C TRP A 214 4.61 14.98 -2.10
N GLN A 215 3.69 15.85 -2.52
CA GLN A 215 2.93 16.78 -1.69
C GLN A 215 1.54 16.21 -1.42
N TRP A 216 1.01 16.40 -0.20
CA TRP A 216 -0.41 16.16 0.11
C TRP A 216 -1.22 17.44 -0.06
N ARG A 217 -2.49 17.32 -0.46
CA ARG A 217 -3.41 18.47 -0.49
C ARG A 217 -3.46 19.17 0.86
N GLU A 218 -3.06 20.43 0.89
CA GLU A 218 -3.26 21.33 2.02
C GLU A 218 -4.71 21.83 2.05
N ASN A 219 -5.17 22.14 3.26
CA ASN A 219 -6.53 22.62 3.56
C ASN A 219 -7.68 21.67 3.22
N ASP A 220 -7.43 20.38 2.98
CA ASP A 220 -8.50 19.39 3.01
C ASP A 220 -8.85 19.04 4.47
N PRO A 221 -10.05 19.38 4.97
CA PRO A 221 -10.44 19.13 6.35
C PRO A 221 -10.55 17.64 6.69
N THR A 222 -10.78 16.76 5.70
CA THR A 222 -10.78 15.30 5.91
C THR A 222 -9.37 14.76 6.15
N MET A 223 -8.34 15.47 5.68
CA MET A 223 -6.93 15.13 5.86
C MET A 223 -6.25 16.06 6.86
N SER A 224 -7.00 16.65 7.80
CA SER A 224 -6.48 17.56 8.82
C SER A 224 -5.67 16.85 9.91
N GLU A 225 -6.04 15.62 10.27
CA GLU A 225 -5.28 14.79 11.22
C GLU A 225 -4.05 14.16 10.56
N ARG A 226 -2.86 14.61 10.97
CA ARG A 226 -1.58 14.18 10.39
C ARG A 226 -0.58 13.67 11.42
N ILE A 227 0.37 12.86 10.97
CA ILE A 227 1.59 12.44 11.68
C ILE A 227 2.79 12.76 10.79
N TYR A 228 3.67 13.68 11.23
CA TYR A 228 4.73 14.30 10.40
C TYR A 228 4.25 14.62 8.97
N SER A 229 3.19 15.41 8.88
CA SER A 229 2.53 15.84 7.63
C SER A 229 1.83 14.75 6.79
N VAL A 230 1.88 13.48 7.17
CA VAL A 230 1.13 12.39 6.52
C VAL A 230 -0.29 12.28 7.10
N PRO A 231 -1.37 12.31 6.30
CA PRO A 231 -2.74 12.07 6.79
C PRO A 231 -2.95 10.65 7.32
N TRP A 232 -3.55 10.52 8.51
CA TRP A 232 -3.90 9.20 9.08
C TRP A 232 -4.85 8.37 8.21
N ASN A 233 -5.62 9.05 7.36
CA ASN A 233 -6.55 8.44 6.41
C ASN A 233 -5.86 7.52 5.40
N MET A 234 -4.60 7.78 5.03
CA MET A 234 -3.87 6.98 4.04
C MET A 234 -3.69 5.55 4.54
N PHE A 235 -3.00 5.38 5.67
CA PHE A 235 -2.81 4.08 6.33
C PHE A 235 -4.13 3.31 6.57
N LEU A 236 -5.23 4.01 6.84
CA LEU A 236 -6.56 3.39 6.94
C LEU A 236 -7.07 2.88 5.58
N PHE A 237 -6.92 3.65 4.51
CA PHE A 237 -7.25 3.25 3.15
C PHE A 237 -6.41 2.05 2.68
N ASP A 238 -5.09 2.07 2.87
CA ASP A 238 -4.20 0.99 2.40
C ASP A 238 -4.42 -0.33 3.14
N MET A 239 -4.69 -0.27 4.46
CA MET A 239 -5.13 -1.44 5.23
C MET A 239 -6.43 -2.04 4.69
N ILE A 240 -7.39 -1.19 4.31
CA ILE A 240 -8.68 -1.60 3.75
C ILE A 240 -8.50 -2.17 2.34
N LEU A 241 -7.72 -1.50 1.48
CA LEU A 241 -7.41 -1.91 0.12
C LEU A 241 -6.68 -3.26 0.09
N GLY A 242 -5.64 -3.41 0.91
CA GLY A 242 -4.88 -4.65 1.04
C GLY A 242 -5.73 -5.84 1.47
N ASN A 243 -6.60 -5.62 2.47
CA ASN A 243 -7.57 -6.62 2.91
C ASN A 243 -8.52 -7.04 1.78
N TRP A 244 -9.15 -6.07 1.10
CA TRP A 244 -10.12 -6.39 0.04
C TRP A 244 -9.46 -7.00 -1.19
N PHE A 245 -8.27 -6.54 -1.60
CA PHE A 245 -7.49 -7.14 -2.69
C PHE A 245 -7.19 -8.62 -2.43
N MET A 246 -6.69 -8.96 -1.23
CA MET A 246 -6.46 -10.36 -0.86
C MET A 246 -7.77 -11.17 -0.83
N MET A 247 -8.84 -10.62 -0.24
CA MET A 247 -10.12 -11.32 -0.14
C MET A 247 -10.78 -11.56 -1.51
N THR A 248 -10.85 -10.57 -2.40
CA THR A 248 -11.43 -10.72 -3.75
C THR A 248 -10.58 -11.63 -4.62
N MET A 249 -9.26 -11.48 -4.62
CA MET A 249 -8.34 -12.36 -5.39
C MET A 249 -8.51 -13.82 -4.99
N ASN A 250 -8.66 -14.11 -3.70
CA ASN A 250 -8.92 -15.47 -3.23
C ASN A 250 -10.36 -15.95 -3.50
N PHE A 251 -11.36 -15.07 -3.42
CA PHE A 251 -12.76 -15.40 -3.69
C PHE A 251 -13.00 -15.69 -5.18
N CYS A 252 -12.58 -14.78 -6.06
CA CYS A 252 -12.56 -14.97 -7.50
C CYS A 252 -11.69 -16.18 -7.87
N ARG A 253 -10.54 -16.37 -7.19
CA ARG A 253 -9.75 -17.62 -7.16
C ARG A 253 -10.62 -18.89 -7.03
N ARG A 254 -11.44 -18.96 -5.98
CA ARG A 254 -12.29 -20.13 -5.66
C ARG A 254 -13.52 -20.29 -6.56
N LEU A 255 -14.08 -19.19 -7.06
CA LEU A 255 -15.29 -19.18 -7.88
C LEU A 255 -14.98 -19.44 -9.37
N LEU A 256 -13.88 -18.89 -9.88
CA LEU A 256 -13.58 -18.85 -11.31
C LEU A 256 -12.50 -19.85 -11.74
N LEU A 257 -11.80 -20.54 -10.84
CA LEU A 257 -10.66 -21.37 -11.24
C LEU A 257 -10.58 -22.71 -10.47
N PRO A 258 -10.07 -23.78 -11.10
CA PRO A 258 -9.78 -25.03 -10.40
C PRO A 258 -8.67 -24.84 -9.36
N GLN A 259 -8.66 -25.67 -8.32
CA GLN A 259 -7.64 -25.57 -7.26
C GLN A 259 -6.22 -25.76 -7.81
N LYS A 260 -6.03 -26.68 -8.75
CA LYS A 260 -4.78 -26.87 -9.50
C LYS A 260 -4.63 -25.79 -10.58
N TYR A 261 -3.40 -25.33 -10.81
CA TYR A 261 -3.10 -24.36 -11.86
C TYR A 261 -3.01 -25.06 -13.23
N ASP A 262 -3.72 -24.53 -14.22
CA ASP A 262 -3.68 -24.97 -15.62
C ASP A 262 -3.36 -23.76 -16.51
N TRP A 263 -2.25 -23.84 -17.24
CA TRP A 263 -1.77 -22.77 -18.13
C TRP A 263 -2.74 -22.52 -19.31
N LYS A 264 -3.55 -23.51 -19.70
CA LYS A 264 -4.57 -23.36 -20.75
C LYS A 264 -5.67 -22.39 -20.36
N LEU A 265 -5.84 -22.13 -19.05
CA LEU A 265 -6.81 -21.20 -18.49
C LEU A 265 -6.22 -19.79 -18.26
N PHE A 266 -5.10 -19.42 -18.90
CA PHE A 266 -4.45 -18.11 -18.72
C PHE A 266 -5.39 -16.90 -18.87
N VAL A 267 -6.32 -16.93 -19.84
CA VAL A 267 -7.34 -15.88 -20.03
C VAL A 267 -8.27 -15.80 -18.81
N ARG A 268 -8.61 -16.94 -18.20
CA ARG A 268 -9.49 -17.03 -17.03
C ARG A 268 -8.76 -16.60 -15.75
N GLU A 269 -7.47 -16.86 -15.60
CA GLU A 269 -6.63 -16.25 -14.55
C GLU A 269 -6.52 -14.73 -14.73
N PHE A 270 -6.24 -14.22 -15.94
CA PHE A 270 -6.17 -12.77 -16.19
C PHE A 270 -7.50 -12.05 -15.93
N MET A 271 -8.62 -12.57 -16.44
CA MET A 271 -9.94 -12.00 -16.18
C MET A 271 -10.33 -12.11 -14.70
N CYS A 272 -9.94 -13.19 -14.01
CA CYS A 272 -10.13 -13.33 -12.58
C CYS A 272 -9.40 -12.24 -11.78
N VAL A 273 -8.15 -11.92 -12.16
CA VAL A 273 -7.38 -10.81 -11.58
C VAL A 273 -8.05 -9.47 -11.84
N LEU A 274 -8.40 -9.17 -13.10
CA LEU A 274 -9.01 -7.89 -13.48
C LEU A 274 -10.31 -7.64 -12.70
N ILE A 275 -11.18 -8.65 -12.62
CA ILE A 275 -12.42 -8.61 -11.82
C ILE A 275 -12.11 -8.41 -10.33
N ALA A 276 -11.14 -9.14 -9.78
CA ALA A 276 -10.77 -9.03 -8.37
C ALA A 276 -10.22 -7.65 -8.00
N VAL A 277 -9.42 -7.02 -8.86
CA VAL A 277 -8.88 -5.66 -8.65
C VAL A 277 -9.99 -4.61 -8.68
N VAL A 278 -10.85 -4.62 -9.70
CA VAL A 278 -11.95 -3.65 -9.81
C VAL A 278 -12.92 -3.79 -8.64
N ILE A 279 -13.31 -5.01 -8.27
CA ILE A 279 -14.17 -5.26 -7.10
C ILE A 279 -13.45 -4.85 -5.80
N ALA A 280 -12.15 -5.13 -5.65
CA ALA A 280 -11.40 -4.72 -4.46
C ALA A 280 -11.42 -3.20 -4.28
N LEU A 281 -11.17 -2.44 -5.34
CA LEU A 281 -11.15 -0.97 -5.29
C LEU A 281 -12.53 -0.39 -4.99
N CYS A 282 -13.59 -0.89 -5.64
CA CYS A 282 -14.96 -0.44 -5.35
C CYS A 282 -15.38 -0.72 -3.90
N ILE A 283 -15.08 -1.91 -3.37
CA ILE A 283 -15.43 -2.25 -1.98
C ILE A 283 -14.50 -1.51 -1.00
N ALA A 284 -13.21 -1.36 -1.29
CA ALA A 284 -12.27 -0.65 -0.43
C ALA A 284 -12.65 0.83 -0.29
N PHE A 285 -12.91 1.52 -1.40
CA PHE A 285 -13.38 2.91 -1.38
C PHE A 285 -14.72 3.04 -0.66
N GLY A 286 -15.70 2.16 -0.94
CA GLY A 286 -16.98 2.16 -0.23
C GLY A 286 -16.86 1.92 1.28
N HIS A 287 -15.99 1.00 1.69
CA HIS A 287 -15.73 0.68 3.11
C HIS A 287 -14.99 1.80 3.84
N PHE A 288 -13.98 2.39 3.20
CA PHE A 288 -13.25 3.57 3.70
C PHE A 288 -14.17 4.78 3.86
N MET A 289 -14.95 5.12 2.84
CA MET A 289 -15.92 6.22 2.88
C MET A 289 -17.02 5.97 3.93
N ALA A 290 -17.48 4.72 4.11
CA ALA A 290 -18.43 4.38 5.17
C ALA A 290 -17.82 4.54 6.58
N ILE A 291 -16.56 4.15 6.79
CA ILE A 291 -15.86 4.33 8.06
C ILE A 291 -15.67 5.82 8.38
N LEU A 292 -15.15 6.61 7.44
CA LEU A 292 -14.98 8.05 7.66
C LEU A 292 -16.32 8.75 7.87
N TYR A 293 -17.33 8.48 7.03
CA TYR A 293 -18.64 9.14 7.18
C TYR A 293 -19.32 8.81 8.52
N VAL A 294 -19.38 7.52 8.90
CA VAL A 294 -20.12 7.11 10.12
C VAL A 294 -19.33 7.41 11.39
N LEU A 295 -18.01 7.24 11.41
CA LEU A 295 -17.22 7.35 12.63
C LEU A 295 -16.49 8.70 12.78
N HIS A 296 -15.97 9.28 11.71
CA HIS A 296 -15.30 10.59 11.76
C HIS A 296 -16.29 11.74 11.54
N ASP A 297 -17.01 11.79 10.42
CA ASP A 297 -17.93 12.91 10.14
C ASP A 297 -19.13 12.94 11.10
N PHE A 298 -19.81 11.81 11.31
CA PHE A 298 -21.04 11.78 12.12
C PHE A 298 -20.78 11.66 13.63
N LEU A 299 -19.84 10.80 14.07
CA LEU A 299 -19.53 10.61 15.49
C LEU A 299 -18.35 11.46 16.00
N GLN A 300 -17.69 12.26 15.14
CA GLN A 300 -16.57 13.14 15.51
C GLN A 300 -15.40 12.41 16.19
N ILE A 301 -15.18 11.14 15.84
CA ILE A 301 -14.04 10.36 16.33
C ILE A 301 -12.81 10.69 15.48
N SER A 302 -11.67 10.92 16.15
CA SER A 302 -10.39 11.17 15.49
C SER A 302 -9.97 10.01 14.57
N VAL A 303 -9.55 10.31 13.33
CA VAL A 303 -9.08 9.29 12.38
C VAL A 303 -7.79 8.61 12.84
N CYS A 304 -6.92 9.31 13.58
CA CYS A 304 -5.80 8.68 14.28
C CYS A 304 -6.28 7.54 15.20
N VAL A 305 -7.30 7.81 16.03
CA VAL A 305 -7.91 6.79 16.91
C VAL A 305 -8.55 5.67 16.10
N LEU A 306 -9.26 5.97 15.00
CA LEU A 306 -9.87 4.95 14.13
C LEU A 306 -8.82 4.02 13.50
N THR A 307 -7.71 4.58 13.02
CA THR A 307 -6.62 3.84 12.39
C THR A 307 -5.92 2.94 13.40
N LEU A 308 -5.52 3.47 14.56
CA LEU A 308 -4.85 2.72 15.62
C LEU A 308 -5.76 1.60 16.20
N VAL A 309 -7.04 1.88 16.44
CA VAL A 309 -8.01 0.88 16.89
C VAL A 309 -8.30 -0.16 15.79
N GLY A 310 -8.27 0.26 14.51
CA GLY A 310 -8.33 -0.64 13.36
C GLY A 310 -7.16 -1.62 13.34
N MET A 311 -5.93 -1.12 13.34
CA MET A 311 -4.71 -1.93 13.38
C MET A 311 -4.69 -2.89 14.58
N ALA A 312 -5.08 -2.42 15.77
CA ALA A 312 -5.16 -3.26 16.97
C ALA A 312 -6.20 -4.38 16.83
N LYS A 313 -7.40 -4.11 16.29
CA LYS A 313 -8.40 -5.13 15.98
C LYS A 313 -7.88 -6.14 14.95
N CYS A 314 -7.23 -5.66 13.89
CA CYS A 314 -6.62 -6.51 12.87
C CYS A 314 -5.56 -7.45 13.47
N ALA A 315 -4.65 -6.92 14.30
CA ALA A 315 -3.64 -7.71 14.99
C ALA A 315 -4.25 -8.78 15.92
N ILE A 316 -5.31 -8.45 16.66
CA ILE A 316 -6.02 -9.41 17.52
C ILE A 316 -6.69 -10.52 16.70
N ILE A 317 -7.35 -10.18 15.58
CA ILE A 317 -7.98 -11.16 14.67
C ILE A 317 -6.93 -12.13 14.11
N VAL A 318 -5.80 -11.61 13.66
CA VAL A 318 -4.68 -12.43 13.14
C VAL A 318 -4.08 -13.31 14.23
N TYR A 319 -3.83 -12.76 15.42
CA TYR A 319 -3.28 -13.52 16.55
C TYR A 319 -4.20 -14.68 16.95
N VAL A 320 -5.51 -14.44 17.09
CA VAL A 320 -6.49 -15.49 17.39
C VAL A 320 -6.54 -16.53 16.27
N ALA A 321 -6.46 -16.12 15.00
CA ALA A 321 -6.46 -17.03 13.86
C ALA A 321 -5.20 -17.90 13.78
N ASP A 322 -4.00 -17.38 14.05
CA ASP A 322 -2.77 -18.18 14.14
C ASP A 322 -2.80 -19.15 15.33
N ARG A 323 -3.24 -18.68 16.50
CA ARG A 323 -3.34 -19.52 17.71
C ARG A 323 -4.32 -20.68 17.55
N HIS A 324 -5.28 -20.58 16.63
CA HIS A 324 -6.20 -21.67 16.26
C HIS A 324 -5.87 -22.33 14.91
N ASN A 325 -4.74 -22.00 14.27
CA ASN A 325 -4.38 -22.59 12.98
C ASN A 325 -3.96 -24.06 13.15
N LYS A 326 -4.76 -24.97 12.57
CA LYS A 326 -4.54 -26.42 12.61
C LYS A 326 -3.71 -26.95 11.43
N ASN A 327 -3.30 -26.08 10.49
CA ASN A 327 -2.57 -26.52 9.31
C ASN A 327 -1.10 -26.81 9.65
N ALA A 328 -0.65 -28.05 9.43
CA ALA A 328 0.74 -28.44 9.64
C ALA A 328 1.72 -27.63 8.77
N ASP A 329 1.32 -27.27 7.55
CA ASP A 329 2.13 -26.44 6.63
C ASP A 329 2.39 -25.02 7.16
N ALA A 330 1.62 -24.53 8.14
CA ALA A 330 1.71 -23.15 8.62
C ALA A 330 3.00 -22.86 9.42
N ARG A 331 3.77 -23.88 9.80
CA ARG A 331 5.00 -23.77 10.60
C ARG A 331 6.10 -24.69 10.04
N PRO A 332 7.38 -24.45 10.31
CA PRO A 332 8.46 -25.34 9.89
C PRO A 332 8.47 -26.63 10.72
N THR A 333 8.74 -27.76 10.08
CA THR A 333 8.92 -29.05 10.78
C THR A 333 10.15 -28.97 11.67
N ARG A 334 10.10 -29.50 12.90
CA ARG A 334 11.21 -29.41 13.86
C ARG A 334 12.47 -30.10 13.30
N GLY A 335 13.47 -29.29 12.93
CA GLY A 335 14.74 -29.76 12.35
C GLY A 335 14.89 -29.51 10.84
N GLU A 336 13.86 -29.01 10.17
CA GLU A 336 13.87 -28.75 8.72
C GLU A 336 14.68 -27.49 8.37
N LYS A 337 15.87 -27.68 7.78
CA LYS A 337 16.74 -26.58 7.32
C LYS A 337 16.21 -25.94 6.03
N ARG A 338 15.20 -25.07 6.15
CA ARG A 338 14.67 -24.27 5.04
C ARG A 338 15.62 -23.12 4.68
N TYR A 339 15.83 -22.90 3.38
CA TYR A 339 16.42 -21.65 2.89
C TYR A 339 15.37 -20.54 2.97
N TRP A 340 15.66 -19.46 3.71
CA TRP A 340 14.67 -18.45 4.11
C TRP A 340 14.88 -17.07 3.47
N PHE A 341 16.11 -16.78 3.00
CA PHE A 341 16.48 -15.48 2.46
C PHE A 341 16.24 -15.42 0.94
N ASP A 342 14.98 -15.28 0.56
CA ASP A 342 14.56 -15.14 -0.84
C ASP A 342 14.57 -13.69 -1.32
N GLU A 343 14.11 -13.45 -2.56
CA GLU A 343 14.12 -12.11 -3.15
C GLU A 343 13.23 -11.12 -2.38
N LEU A 344 12.19 -11.61 -1.69
CA LEU A 344 11.31 -10.79 -0.85
C LEU A 344 11.95 -10.46 0.50
N ALA A 345 12.65 -11.41 1.13
CA ALA A 345 13.46 -11.12 2.32
C ALA A 345 14.56 -10.08 2.00
N CYS A 346 15.19 -10.19 0.82
CA CYS A 346 16.15 -9.23 0.31
C CYS A 346 15.51 -7.86 0.06
N ALA A 347 14.35 -7.81 -0.62
CA ALA A 347 13.60 -6.58 -0.88
C ALA A 347 13.19 -5.86 0.41
N ILE A 348 12.69 -6.60 1.41
CA ILE A 348 12.39 -6.08 2.75
C ILE A 348 13.61 -5.47 3.41
N PHE A 349 14.74 -6.17 3.41
CA PHE A 349 15.97 -5.69 4.02
C PHE A 349 16.46 -4.39 3.35
N ILE A 350 16.45 -4.34 2.01
CA ILE A 350 16.83 -3.16 1.23
C ILE A 350 15.88 -1.98 1.53
N HIS A 351 14.57 -2.21 1.53
CA HIS A 351 13.54 -1.19 1.79
C HIS A 351 13.75 -0.51 3.14
N TYR A 352 13.84 -1.26 4.23
CA TYR A 352 14.03 -0.66 5.56
C TYR A 352 15.43 -0.10 5.78
N LEU A 353 16.49 -0.75 5.27
CA LEU A 353 17.85 -0.23 5.35
C LEU A 353 17.97 1.11 4.60
N PHE A 354 17.29 1.25 3.46
CA PHE A 354 17.24 2.48 2.70
C PHE A 354 16.68 3.64 3.56
N TYR A 355 15.50 3.52 4.18
CA TYR A 355 14.96 4.60 5.02
C TYR A 355 15.84 4.90 6.24
N MET A 356 16.39 3.88 6.91
CA MET A 356 17.27 4.06 8.07
C MET A 356 18.53 4.85 7.70
N LEU A 357 19.15 4.56 6.55
CA LEU A 357 20.30 5.31 6.03
C LEU A 357 19.90 6.71 5.54
N LEU A 358 18.80 6.82 4.81
CA LEU A 358 18.37 8.05 4.12
C LEU A 358 18.11 9.20 5.10
N VAL A 359 17.48 8.93 6.25
CA VAL A 359 17.22 9.96 7.28
C VAL A 359 18.52 10.49 7.92
N ILE A 360 19.61 9.70 7.93
CA ILE A 360 20.93 10.11 8.43
C ILE A 360 21.78 10.78 7.33
N ALA A 361 21.64 10.33 6.08
CA ALA A 361 22.38 10.89 4.95
C ALA A 361 21.81 12.23 4.46
N THR A 362 20.49 12.37 4.38
CA THR A 362 19.83 13.50 3.70
C THR A 362 19.39 14.63 4.62
N ARG A 363 19.34 15.83 4.04
CA ARG A 363 18.90 17.08 4.63
C ARG A 363 17.69 17.58 3.84
N PRO A 364 16.47 17.62 4.42
CA PRO A 364 15.30 18.12 3.71
C PRO A 364 15.45 19.60 3.34
N GLU A 365 16.21 20.38 4.12
CA GLU A 365 16.54 21.78 3.80
C GLU A 365 17.34 21.98 2.50
N ASN A 366 17.91 20.91 1.93
CA ASN A 366 18.62 20.94 0.66
C ASN A 366 17.76 20.43 -0.52
N VAL A 367 16.49 20.05 -0.30
CA VAL A 367 15.62 19.49 -1.34
C VAL A 367 14.85 20.59 -2.07
N VAL A 368 14.94 20.59 -3.40
CA VAL A 368 14.21 21.51 -4.29
C VAL A 368 13.37 20.69 -5.26
N SER A 369 12.04 20.71 -5.10
CA SER A 369 11.12 19.98 -5.97
C SER A 369 10.44 20.93 -6.96
N GLU A 370 10.92 20.93 -8.20
CA GLU A 370 10.24 21.58 -9.33
C GLU A 370 9.28 20.60 -9.99
N GLY A 371 8.03 21.01 -10.23
CA GLY A 371 7.05 20.15 -10.89
C GLY A 371 5.63 20.69 -10.84
N LEU A 372 4.68 19.82 -11.18
CA LEU A 372 3.26 20.02 -10.95
C LEU A 372 2.96 19.83 -9.46
N HIS A 373 2.40 20.85 -8.81
CA HIS A 373 2.04 20.87 -7.38
C HIS A 373 0.60 21.36 -7.20
N GLN A 374 0.08 21.37 -5.96
CA GLN A 374 -1.25 21.93 -5.69
C GLN A 374 -1.32 23.39 -6.16
N PRO A 375 -2.29 23.81 -7.00
CA PRO A 375 -2.21 25.11 -7.66
C PRO A 375 -2.29 26.31 -6.69
N ILE A 376 -1.44 27.32 -6.94
CA ILE A 376 -1.45 28.59 -6.21
C ILE A 376 -2.45 29.55 -6.88
N GLY A 377 -3.24 30.25 -6.05
CA GLY A 377 -4.31 31.14 -6.53
C GLY A 377 -4.89 32.03 -5.43
N GLN A 378 -6.16 32.43 -5.58
CA GLN A 378 -6.84 33.33 -4.64
C GLN A 378 -7.44 32.58 -3.44
N CYS A 379 -7.04 32.96 -2.22
CA CYS A 379 -7.52 32.39 -0.94
C CYS A 379 -9.06 32.33 -0.79
N ASN A 380 -9.78 33.28 -1.39
CA ASN A 380 -11.23 33.38 -1.23
C ASN A 380 -12.02 32.31 -2.03
N ILE A 381 -11.36 31.50 -2.85
CA ILE A 381 -12.00 30.51 -3.73
C ILE A 381 -12.10 29.15 -3.02
N THR A 382 -13.26 28.91 -2.40
CA THR A 382 -13.62 27.60 -1.82
C THR A 382 -14.38 26.72 -2.79
N GLU A 383 -14.03 25.44 -2.86
CA GLU A 383 -14.79 24.43 -3.60
C GLU A 383 -15.67 23.57 -2.66
N THR A 384 -16.77 23.05 -3.21
CA THR A 384 -17.73 22.21 -2.50
C THR A 384 -17.50 20.73 -2.78
N LEU A 385 -17.20 19.98 -1.72
CA LEU A 385 -17.22 18.52 -1.68
C LEU A 385 -18.63 18.05 -1.29
N ASN A 386 -19.26 17.31 -2.19
CA ASN A 386 -20.53 16.64 -1.91
C ASN A 386 -20.21 15.27 -1.29
N LYS A 387 -20.40 15.14 0.03
CA LYS A 387 -20.29 13.85 0.71
C LYS A 387 -21.57 13.01 0.51
N PRO A 388 -21.52 11.69 0.77
CA PRO A 388 -22.72 10.87 0.88
C PRO A 388 -23.80 11.51 1.77
N PHE A 389 -25.06 11.20 1.48
CA PHE A 389 -26.25 11.73 2.19
C PHE A 389 -26.43 13.25 2.13
N GLY A 390 -25.75 13.95 1.20
CA GLY A 390 -26.01 15.37 0.91
C GLY A 390 -25.33 16.35 1.87
N MET A 391 -24.43 15.89 2.73
CA MET A 391 -23.55 16.80 3.48
C MET A 391 -22.60 17.52 2.53
N VAL A 392 -22.58 18.85 2.57
CA VAL A 392 -21.68 19.68 1.76
C VAL A 392 -20.57 20.21 2.64
N GLN A 393 -19.33 19.75 2.40
CA GLN A 393 -18.15 20.30 3.04
C GLN A 393 -17.48 21.30 2.08
N LYS A 394 -16.98 22.42 2.60
CA LYS A 394 -16.18 23.37 1.84
C LYS A 394 -14.70 23.18 2.19
N ARG A 395 -13.83 23.20 1.19
CA ARG A 395 -12.37 23.35 1.34
C ARG A 395 -11.86 24.46 0.42
N GLN A 396 -10.65 24.96 0.64
CA GLN A 396 -10.02 25.89 -0.31
C GLN A 396 -9.60 25.12 -1.57
N LYS A 397 -9.74 25.72 -2.77
CA LYS A 397 -9.26 25.07 -4.01
C LYS A 397 -7.73 25.21 -4.17
N TYR A 398 -7.19 26.34 -3.74
CA TYR A 398 -5.80 26.75 -3.99
C TYR A 398 -5.00 26.93 -2.70
N ILE A 399 -3.67 26.83 -2.77
CA ILE A 399 -2.79 27.19 -1.64
C ILE A 399 -2.81 28.71 -1.42
N CYS A 400 -2.91 29.11 -0.15
CA CYS A 400 -2.99 30.51 0.25
C CYS A 400 -1.61 31.21 0.22
N ARG A 401 -1.46 32.18 -0.70
CA ARG A 401 -0.17 32.82 -0.98
C ARG A 401 0.53 33.52 0.20
N TYR A 402 -0.22 34.07 1.15
CA TYR A 402 0.30 35.09 2.08
C TYR A 402 0.47 34.64 3.54
N ASP A 403 -0.31 33.65 3.98
CA ASP A 403 -0.40 33.26 5.40
C ASP A 403 -0.01 31.80 5.66
N GLU A 404 0.10 30.98 4.61
CA GLU A 404 0.14 29.52 4.71
C GLU A 404 1.57 28.98 4.70
N HIS A 405 2.00 28.44 5.85
CA HIS A 405 3.28 27.76 6.03
C HIS A 405 3.00 26.27 6.24
N SER A 406 3.51 25.41 5.37
CA SER A 406 3.39 23.96 5.55
C SER A 406 4.58 23.42 6.36
N ASP A 407 4.34 22.45 7.23
CA ASP A 407 5.36 21.89 8.14
C ASP A 407 6.55 21.21 7.42
N TYR A 408 6.40 20.92 6.12
CA TYR A 408 7.37 20.15 5.33
C TYR A 408 7.90 20.87 4.07
N PHE A 409 7.23 21.92 3.58
CA PHE A 409 7.74 22.73 2.47
C PHE A 409 7.49 24.23 2.65
N ASP A 410 8.36 25.04 2.04
CA ASP A 410 8.22 26.49 1.91
C ASP A 410 8.76 26.97 0.54
N PHE A 411 9.11 28.27 0.45
CA PHE A 411 9.64 28.92 -0.74
C PHE A 411 11.02 29.60 -0.51
N HIS A 412 11.79 29.18 0.49
CA HIS A 412 13.05 29.85 0.88
C HIS A 412 14.14 29.80 -0.19
N CYS A 413 14.15 28.75 -1.02
CA CYS A 413 15.10 28.54 -2.11
C CYS A 413 14.82 29.40 -3.37
N LEU A 414 13.68 30.09 -3.43
CA LEU A 414 13.41 31.07 -4.49
C LEU A 414 14.10 32.42 -4.18
N PRO A 415 14.57 33.19 -5.19
CA PRO A 415 15.24 34.48 -4.98
C PRO A 415 14.40 35.54 -4.21
N SER A 416 13.09 35.36 -4.13
CA SER A 416 12.17 36.21 -3.37
C SER A 416 11.83 35.70 -1.96
N GLY A 417 12.29 34.50 -1.57
CA GLY A 417 11.96 33.84 -0.30
C GLY A 417 10.46 33.67 -0.04
N ARG A 418 9.65 33.60 -1.12
CA ARG A 418 8.19 33.71 -1.11
C ARG A 418 7.59 33.03 -2.33
N ALA A 419 6.36 32.54 -2.18
CA ALA A 419 5.55 31.93 -3.23
C ALA A 419 5.55 32.78 -4.53
N PRO A 420 5.72 32.15 -5.71
CA PRO A 420 5.85 32.85 -6.99
C PRO A 420 4.65 33.75 -7.32
N LYS A 421 4.88 34.77 -8.15
CA LYS A 421 3.80 35.62 -8.67
C LYS A 421 3.04 34.86 -9.76
N GLN A 422 1.72 34.77 -9.62
CA GLN A 422 0.82 34.49 -10.73
C GLN A 422 1.07 35.56 -11.82
N ILE A 423 1.33 35.14 -13.06
CA ILE A 423 1.72 36.03 -14.18
C ILE A 423 0.52 36.34 -15.08
N ASP A 424 -0.36 35.36 -15.26
CA ASP A 424 -1.59 35.42 -16.07
C ASP A 424 -2.80 35.11 -15.17
N ASP A 425 -4.04 35.34 -15.64
CA ASP A 425 -5.26 35.19 -14.81
C ASP A 425 -5.57 33.74 -14.36
N GLY A 426 -4.88 32.73 -14.90
CA GLY A 426 -5.01 31.31 -14.53
C GLY A 426 -4.19 30.91 -13.29
N PRO A 427 -4.61 29.85 -12.56
CA PRO A 427 -3.90 29.34 -11.39
C PRO A 427 -2.53 28.74 -11.78
N LEU A 428 -1.55 28.87 -10.89
CA LEU A 428 -0.18 28.40 -11.15
C LEU A 428 0.02 26.99 -10.61
N GLU A 429 0.05 26.00 -11.52
CA GLU A 429 0.21 24.58 -11.16
C GLU A 429 1.68 24.10 -11.21
N TRP A 430 2.51 24.66 -12.11
CA TRP A 430 3.92 24.31 -12.23
C TRP A 430 4.81 25.32 -11.51
N TYR A 431 5.49 24.90 -10.44
CA TYR A 431 6.38 25.77 -9.67
C TYR A 431 7.44 24.97 -8.87
N ILE A 432 8.23 25.69 -8.08
CA ILE A 432 9.28 25.14 -7.21
C ILE A 432 8.83 25.27 -5.75
N ILE A 433 8.95 24.17 -4.99
CA ILE A 433 8.88 24.16 -3.53
C ILE A 433 10.21 23.69 -2.94
N CYS A 434 10.49 24.14 -1.72
CA CYS A 434 11.75 23.92 -1.00
C CYS A 434 11.46 23.14 0.29
N GLY A 435 12.23 22.11 0.61
CA GLY A 435 12.01 21.32 1.83
C GLY A 435 12.36 22.08 3.11
N THR A 436 11.56 21.94 4.17
CA THR A 436 11.88 22.55 5.47
C THR A 436 12.79 21.63 6.30
N PRO A 437 13.68 22.16 7.16
CA PRO A 437 14.51 21.36 8.06
C PRO A 437 13.69 20.45 9.00
N PHE A 438 14.34 19.44 9.59
CA PHE A 438 13.72 18.65 10.67
C PHE A 438 13.61 19.49 11.95
N ALA A 439 12.41 19.59 12.54
CA ALA A 439 12.23 20.23 13.86
C ALA A 439 13.03 19.50 14.96
N ASN A 440 13.03 18.17 14.94
CA ASN A 440 13.92 17.34 15.76
C ASN A 440 14.40 16.12 14.95
N ARG A 441 15.61 16.21 14.40
CA ARG A 441 16.16 15.15 13.52
C ARG A 441 16.41 13.84 14.25
N LEU A 442 16.79 13.88 15.53
CA LEU A 442 17.09 12.68 16.32
C LEU A 442 15.83 11.89 16.67
N GLU A 443 14.74 12.58 16.99
CA GLU A 443 13.42 11.98 17.23
C GLU A 443 12.86 11.34 15.96
N PHE A 444 12.88 12.07 14.82
CA PHE A 444 12.42 11.52 13.54
C PHE A 444 13.26 10.31 13.11
N ALA A 445 14.60 10.36 13.27
CA ALA A 445 15.46 9.21 13.02
C ALA A 445 15.14 8.03 13.96
N ALA A 446 14.96 8.27 15.26
CA ALA A 446 14.63 7.24 16.24
C ALA A 446 13.29 6.56 15.95
N ILE A 447 12.28 7.30 15.46
CA ILE A 447 10.97 6.75 15.06
C ILE A 447 11.12 5.86 13.82
N ILE A 448 11.78 6.34 12.76
CA ILE A 448 11.99 5.57 11.52
C ILE A 448 12.83 4.31 11.79
N TRP A 449 13.87 4.40 12.62
CA TRP A 449 14.70 3.26 13.02
C TRP A 449 13.91 2.26 13.88
N SER A 450 13.19 2.73 14.91
CA SER A 450 12.42 1.85 15.79
C SER A 450 11.31 1.11 15.04
N TRP A 451 10.60 1.79 14.14
CA TRP A 451 9.60 1.17 13.28
C TRP A 451 10.25 0.17 12.32
N SER A 452 11.32 0.56 11.64
CA SER A 452 12.04 -0.31 10.69
C SER A 452 12.55 -1.60 11.34
N ILE A 453 13.14 -1.51 12.54
CA ILE A 453 13.63 -2.67 13.28
C ILE A 453 12.47 -3.56 13.74
N LEU A 454 11.42 -2.98 14.33
CA LEU A 454 10.23 -3.73 14.77
C LEU A 454 9.51 -4.43 13.61
N ALA A 455 9.39 -3.74 12.47
CA ALA A 455 8.75 -4.25 11.27
C ALA A 455 9.60 -5.35 10.59
N MET A 456 10.92 -5.19 10.51
CA MET A 456 11.83 -6.25 10.08
C MET A 456 11.77 -7.47 11.01
N MET A 457 11.72 -7.28 12.33
CA MET A 457 11.54 -8.38 13.29
C MET A 457 10.22 -9.12 13.06
N LEU A 458 9.10 -8.41 12.90
CA LEU A 458 7.80 -9.03 12.65
C LEU A 458 7.77 -9.77 11.29
N LEU A 459 8.29 -9.16 10.24
CA LEU A 459 8.36 -9.75 8.90
C LEU A 459 9.36 -10.92 8.83
N TYR A 460 10.39 -10.95 9.67
CA TYR A 460 11.26 -12.10 9.88
C TYR A 460 10.53 -13.24 10.60
N GLU A 461 9.86 -12.96 11.72
CA GLU A 461 9.06 -13.98 12.44
C GLU A 461 8.01 -14.61 11.52
N ILE A 462 7.25 -13.80 10.77
CA ILE A 462 6.25 -14.30 9.82
C ILE A 462 6.94 -14.99 8.63
N GLY A 463 7.93 -14.35 8.00
CA GLY A 463 8.55 -14.82 6.76
C GLY A 463 9.41 -16.08 6.91
N VAL A 464 9.94 -16.35 8.11
CA VAL A 464 10.90 -17.43 8.41
C VAL A 464 10.34 -18.50 9.34
N ARG A 465 9.49 -18.16 10.32
CA ARG A 465 8.90 -19.14 11.27
C ARG A 465 7.50 -19.64 10.88
N SER A 466 6.96 -19.19 9.74
CA SER A 466 5.72 -19.74 9.17
C SER A 466 6.00 -20.84 8.13
N GLY A 467 5.00 -21.16 7.31
CA GLY A 467 5.13 -22.06 6.18
C GLY A 467 6.01 -21.55 5.05
N THR A 468 6.36 -22.43 4.12
CA THR A 468 6.93 -22.03 2.82
C THR A 468 5.91 -21.29 1.97
N THR A 469 6.38 -20.44 1.04
CA THR A 469 5.55 -19.86 -0.03
C THR A 469 4.78 -21.00 -0.72
N PRO A 470 3.43 -21.00 -0.70
CA PRO A 470 2.64 -22.11 -1.26
C PRO A 470 2.94 -22.32 -2.74
N ILE A 471 3.32 -23.54 -3.14
CA ILE A 471 3.48 -23.89 -4.55
C ILE A 471 2.09 -24.21 -5.13
N ASP A 472 1.70 -23.55 -6.23
CA ASP A 472 0.50 -23.93 -6.97
C ASP A 472 0.68 -25.34 -7.57
N PRO A 473 -0.19 -26.32 -7.26
CA PRO A 473 -0.08 -27.64 -7.86
C PRO A 473 -0.49 -27.57 -9.34
N VAL A 474 0.49 -27.65 -10.24
CA VAL A 474 0.28 -27.60 -11.69
C VAL A 474 -0.41 -28.87 -12.19
N VAL A 475 -1.33 -28.72 -13.15
CA VAL A 475 -1.86 -29.85 -13.93
C VAL A 475 -0.77 -30.33 -14.88
N SER A 476 -0.04 -31.39 -14.49
CA SER A 476 0.82 -32.11 -15.42
C SER A 476 -0.05 -32.84 -16.45
N ASP A 477 0.07 -32.43 -17.72
CA ASP A 477 -0.35 -33.24 -18.88
C ASP A 477 0.59 -34.46 -19.00
N THR A 478 0.53 -35.35 -18.01
CA THR A 478 1.12 -36.68 -18.10
C THR A 478 0.39 -37.41 -19.22
N LYS A 479 0.91 -37.31 -20.45
CA LYS A 479 0.42 -38.05 -21.62
C LYS A 479 0.17 -39.47 -21.15
N ARG A 480 -1.10 -39.87 -21.16
CA ARG A 480 -1.55 -41.17 -20.68
C ARG A 480 -1.01 -42.22 -21.64
N SER A 481 0.24 -42.65 -21.39
CA SER A 481 0.94 -43.61 -22.21
C SER A 481 0.01 -44.78 -22.41
N SER A 482 -0.30 -45.07 -23.67
CA SER A 482 -1.21 -46.13 -24.04
C SER A 482 -0.50 -47.47 -23.86
N VAL A 483 -0.26 -47.84 -22.59
CA VAL A 483 0.03 -49.21 -22.18
C VAL A 483 -1.01 -50.07 -22.89
N PRO A 484 -0.60 -50.95 -23.82
CA PRO A 484 -1.56 -51.71 -24.59
C PRO A 484 -2.45 -52.49 -23.64
N ARG A 485 -3.77 -52.41 -23.82
CA ARG A 485 -4.69 -53.36 -23.21
C ARG A 485 -4.37 -54.73 -23.80
N HIS A 486 -3.46 -55.46 -23.17
CA HIS A 486 -3.37 -56.90 -23.34
C HIS A 486 -4.78 -57.44 -23.08
N ARG A 487 -5.35 -58.10 -24.09
CA ARG A 487 -6.61 -58.83 -23.92
C ARG A 487 -6.37 -59.87 -22.82
N PRO A 488 -7.27 -60.03 -21.84
CA PRO A 488 -7.18 -61.16 -20.92
C PRO A 488 -7.28 -62.44 -21.75
N LEU A 489 -6.20 -63.21 -21.84
CA LEU A 489 -6.29 -64.56 -22.36
C LEU A 489 -7.06 -65.39 -21.32
N SER A 490 -8.29 -65.75 -21.67
CA SER A 490 -9.07 -66.71 -20.89
C SER A 490 -8.35 -68.06 -20.91
N HIS A 491 -7.77 -68.47 -19.80
CA HIS A 491 -7.48 -69.87 -19.56
C HIS A 491 -7.68 -70.25 -18.09
N LYS A 492 -8.29 -71.42 -17.90
CA LYS A 492 -8.70 -71.99 -16.61
C LYS A 492 -7.54 -72.11 -15.62
N ILE A 493 -7.70 -71.52 -14.43
CA ILE A 493 -7.37 -72.22 -13.18
C ILE A 493 -8.62 -72.11 -12.29
N THR A 494 -9.10 -73.25 -11.81
CA THR A 494 -10.24 -73.36 -10.91
C THR A 494 -9.76 -73.63 -9.48
N SER A 495 -10.53 -73.15 -8.51
CA SER A 495 -10.74 -73.82 -7.22
C SER A 495 -9.53 -74.14 -6.33
N ILE A 496 -8.72 -73.14 -5.94
CA ILE A 496 -8.01 -73.14 -4.65
C ILE A 496 -7.98 -71.70 -4.08
N GLU A 497 -9.01 -71.34 -3.28
CA GLU A 497 -8.96 -70.18 -2.34
C GLU A 497 -10.22 -70.11 -1.47
N HIS A 498 -11.38 -70.53 -2.00
CA HIS A 498 -12.68 -70.47 -1.28
C HIS A 498 -12.86 -71.55 -0.18
N GLN A 499 -11.78 -72.19 0.26
CA GLN A 499 -11.77 -73.25 1.30
C GLN A 499 -11.01 -72.83 2.56
N GLN A 500 -10.54 -71.57 2.63
CA GLN A 500 -9.71 -71.08 3.75
C GLN A 500 -10.36 -69.91 4.54
N SER A 501 -11.57 -69.48 4.15
CA SER A 501 -12.40 -68.56 4.93
C SER A 501 -13.19 -69.26 6.03
N ASP A 502 -13.68 -70.47 5.74
CA ASP A 502 -14.80 -71.06 6.49
C ASP A 502 -14.32 -71.80 7.75
N GLU A 503 -13.16 -72.47 7.69
CA GLU A 503 -12.46 -73.04 8.87
C GLU A 503 -12.07 -71.96 9.91
N LEU A 504 -11.88 -70.72 9.48
CA LEU A 504 -11.49 -69.62 10.37
C LEU A 504 -12.71 -69.01 11.11
N SER A 505 -13.93 -69.19 10.60
CA SER A 505 -15.16 -68.79 11.29
C SER A 505 -15.53 -69.74 12.43
N GLU A 506 -15.43 -71.07 12.25
CA GLU A 506 -15.79 -72.03 13.31
C GLU A 506 -14.84 -71.94 14.52
N LEU A 507 -13.57 -71.58 14.31
CA LEU A 507 -12.57 -71.44 15.38
C LEU A 507 -12.75 -70.21 16.30
N ILE A 508 -13.71 -69.32 16.04
CA ILE A 508 -13.92 -68.09 16.82
C ILE A 508 -15.11 -68.20 17.80
N ASP A 509 -16.15 -68.96 17.47
CA ASP A 509 -17.35 -69.08 18.33
C ASP A 509 -17.14 -69.99 19.55
N ASP A 510 -16.23 -70.97 19.48
CA ASP A 510 -15.95 -71.91 20.59
C ASP A 510 -15.09 -71.31 21.72
N ALA A 511 -14.47 -70.14 21.50
CA ALA A 511 -13.67 -69.45 22.52
C ALA A 511 -14.50 -68.56 23.48
N GLY A 512 -15.82 -68.47 23.29
CA GLY A 512 -16.69 -67.50 23.96
C GLY A 512 -17.42 -67.97 25.23
N LYS A 513 -17.29 -69.24 25.65
CA LYS A 513 -18.10 -69.85 26.71
C LYS A 513 -17.26 -70.60 27.76
N ASP A 514 -16.57 -69.90 28.65
CA ASP A 514 -16.14 -70.46 29.94
C ASP A 514 -15.68 -69.38 30.96
N SER A 515 -16.52 -68.38 31.25
CA SER A 515 -16.26 -67.37 32.31
C SER A 515 -17.49 -66.53 32.72
N ALA A 516 -18.49 -67.12 33.40
CA ALA A 516 -19.43 -66.38 34.28
C ALA A 516 -20.43 -67.28 35.05
N GLU A 517 -19.99 -68.15 35.97
CA GLU A 517 -20.92 -68.74 36.96
C GLU A 517 -20.30 -68.85 38.36
N SER A 518 -20.46 -67.79 39.17
CA SER A 518 -20.79 -67.86 40.61
C SER A 518 -20.69 -66.49 41.29
N ILE A 519 -21.82 -65.94 41.72
CA ILE A 519 -22.16 -65.70 43.13
C ILE A 519 -23.59 -65.15 43.21
N LYS A 520 -24.28 -65.58 44.26
CA LYS A 520 -25.74 -65.58 44.46
C LYS A 520 -26.26 -64.33 45.20
N THR A 521 -27.56 -64.05 44.99
CA THR A 521 -28.58 -63.51 45.95
C THR A 521 -28.35 -62.15 46.65
N ASP A 522 -29.34 -61.31 47.00
CA ASP A 522 -30.79 -61.06 46.70
C ASP A 522 -31.12 -59.67 47.37
N ASP A 523 -32.30 -59.01 47.40
CA ASP A 523 -33.67 -59.24 46.92
C ASP A 523 -34.41 -57.87 46.69
N GLU A 524 -35.65 -57.92 46.20
CA GLU A 524 -36.74 -56.92 46.30
C GLU A 524 -36.55 -55.50 45.71
N GLY A 525 -37.65 -54.70 45.63
CA GLY A 525 -37.58 -53.25 45.35
C GLY A 525 -38.87 -52.58 44.82
N SER A 526 -39.35 -53.01 43.63
CA SER A 526 -40.64 -52.63 43.02
C SER A 526 -40.89 -51.20 42.44
N ARG A 527 -41.80 -51.15 41.45
CA ARG A 527 -42.78 -50.08 41.11
C ARG A 527 -42.35 -48.65 40.61
N SER A 528 -42.10 -48.60 39.29
CA SER A 528 -42.97 -47.91 38.30
C SER A 528 -43.08 -46.36 38.12
N ARG A 529 -43.42 -45.99 36.87
CA ARG A 529 -44.16 -44.79 36.37
C ARG A 529 -43.46 -43.40 36.25
N LYS A 530 -43.08 -43.12 34.99
CA LYS A 530 -43.54 -42.00 34.10
C LYS A 530 -43.25 -40.51 34.43
N SER A 531 -43.26 -39.74 33.33
CA SER A 531 -43.57 -38.30 33.18
C SER A 531 -42.64 -37.23 33.76
N SER A 532 -41.76 -36.71 32.88
CA SER A 532 -41.79 -35.34 32.31
C SER A 532 -42.20 -34.11 33.16
N SER A 533 -41.56 -32.97 32.81
CA SER A 533 -41.93 -31.56 33.08
C SER A 533 -41.29 -30.86 34.29
N SER A 534 -40.13 -30.26 34.01
CA SER A 534 -39.85 -28.81 34.04
C SER A 534 -40.19 -27.89 35.25
N ARG A 535 -39.25 -26.95 35.46
CA ARG A 535 -39.37 -25.59 36.03
C ARG A 535 -39.39 -25.35 37.55
N ASN A 536 -38.32 -24.64 37.96
CA ASN A 536 -38.28 -23.42 38.78
C ASN A 536 -38.14 -23.48 40.32
N SER A 537 -37.52 -22.38 40.81
CA SER A 537 -37.65 -21.76 42.14
C SER A 537 -36.68 -22.13 43.28
N SER A 538 -35.69 -21.22 43.47
CA SER A 538 -35.39 -20.52 44.73
C SER A 538 -34.80 -21.24 45.98
N LYS A 539 -33.62 -20.74 46.42
CA LYS A 539 -33.23 -20.23 47.77
C LYS A 539 -34.05 -20.68 49.01
N PRO A 540 -33.45 -20.88 50.22
CA PRO A 540 -32.50 -19.91 50.83
C PRO A 540 -31.42 -20.37 51.88
N ILE A 541 -30.44 -19.47 52.12
CA ILE A 541 -29.81 -19.00 53.39
C ILE A 541 -29.50 -19.97 54.56
N ALA A 542 -28.21 -20.06 54.95
CA ALA A 542 -27.64 -19.85 56.32
C ALA A 542 -26.08 -19.86 56.23
N GLN A 543 -25.27 -18.89 56.68
CA GLN A 543 -25.04 -18.18 57.97
C GLN A 543 -24.09 -18.85 58.99
N ARG A 544 -22.81 -18.42 59.01
CA ARG A 544 -22.00 -17.86 60.15
C ARG A 544 -20.54 -17.67 59.67
N ARG A 545 -19.85 -16.53 59.88
CA ARG A 545 -19.25 -15.94 61.13
C ARG A 545 -18.06 -16.76 61.69
N SER A 546 -16.92 -16.18 62.10
CA SER A 546 -16.54 -14.75 62.15
C SER A 546 -15.08 -14.46 62.60
N SER A 547 -14.54 -13.29 62.18
CA SER A 547 -13.53 -12.46 62.88
C SER A 547 -12.05 -12.96 62.90
N SER A 548 -11.02 -12.15 63.22
CA SER A 548 -10.99 -10.76 63.75
C SER A 548 -9.70 -9.96 63.41
N ARG A 549 -9.82 -8.60 63.38
CA ARG A 549 -8.87 -7.50 63.75
C ARG A 549 -7.35 -7.55 63.38
N GLY A 550 -6.68 -6.42 63.06
CA GLY A 550 -7.18 -5.06 62.80
C GLY A 550 -6.17 -3.88 62.89
N THR A 551 -6.61 -2.70 62.43
CA THR A 551 -6.39 -1.32 62.96
C THR A 551 -5.00 -0.66 63.11
N LYS A 552 -4.79 0.43 62.32
CA LYS A 552 -4.33 1.81 62.66
C LYS A 552 -4.36 2.63 61.32
N SER A 553 -4.97 3.81 61.15
CA SER A 553 -4.80 5.15 61.78
C SER A 553 -3.38 5.71 61.64
N SER A 554 -3.10 6.93 61.15
CA SER A 554 -3.94 8.12 60.86
C SER A 554 -3.54 8.77 59.49
N LYS A 555 -3.81 10.02 59.05
CA LYS A 555 -4.28 11.29 59.68
C LYS A 555 -5.20 12.09 58.71
N ARG A 556 -5.08 13.44 58.63
CA ARG A 556 -5.95 14.40 57.88
C ARG A 556 -5.22 15.73 57.60
N SER A 557 -5.49 16.36 56.45
CA SER A 557 -5.27 17.80 56.15
C SER A 557 -6.20 18.25 55.01
N GLU A 558 -6.53 19.53 54.92
CA GLU A 558 -7.70 20.06 54.20
C GLU A 558 -7.44 21.50 53.67
N ILE A 559 -8.07 21.88 52.54
CA ILE A 559 -8.34 23.29 52.10
C ILE A 559 -7.07 24.09 51.65
N PRO A 560 -7.14 25.15 50.79
CA PRO A 560 -8.25 25.75 50.01
C PRO A 560 -8.07 25.78 48.48
N THR A 561 -9.13 26.20 47.78
CA THR A 561 -9.10 26.77 46.40
C THR A 561 -8.82 28.28 46.41
N PRO A 562 -8.30 28.86 45.31
CA PRO A 562 -8.41 30.29 45.01
C PRO A 562 -9.43 30.59 43.91
N THR A 563 -10.34 31.54 44.15
CA THR A 563 -11.12 32.21 43.10
C THR A 563 -10.35 33.41 42.56
N HIS A 564 -10.57 33.77 41.28
CA HIS A 564 -10.16 35.07 40.76
C HIS A 564 -11.07 35.56 39.63
N GLU A 565 -11.96 36.50 39.97
CA GLU A 565 -12.36 37.53 39.00
C GLU A 565 -11.26 38.60 38.93
N LEU A 566 -11.12 39.28 37.78
CA LEU A 566 -11.34 40.73 37.70
C LEU A 566 -11.07 41.32 36.30
N ARG A 567 -11.90 42.31 35.94
CA ARG A 567 -11.65 43.42 35.01
C ARG A 567 -11.25 43.10 33.55
N SER A 568 -12.27 43.25 32.70
CA SER A 568 -12.07 43.85 31.37
C SER A 568 -11.51 45.28 31.50
N ARG A 569 -10.76 45.73 30.46
CA ARG A 569 -10.39 47.15 30.32
C ARG A 569 -10.38 47.55 28.84
N LYS A 570 -11.43 48.25 28.40
CA LYS A 570 -11.44 48.94 27.10
C LYS A 570 -10.29 49.96 27.05
N LYS A 571 -9.63 50.10 25.90
CA LYS A 571 -9.00 51.35 25.48
C LYS A 571 -9.58 51.78 24.13
N LYS A 572 -10.01 53.04 24.06
CA LYS A 572 -10.23 53.84 22.85
C LYS A 572 -9.24 55.01 22.91
N GLY A 573 -8.95 55.61 21.76
CA GLY A 573 -7.98 56.70 21.61
C GLY A 573 -6.77 56.20 20.80
N SER A 574 -6.50 56.62 19.57
CA SER A 574 -6.67 57.92 18.86
C SER A 574 -5.60 58.95 19.17
N GLU A 575 -4.47 58.83 18.47
CA GLU A 575 -3.85 59.88 17.66
C GLU A 575 -3.51 59.25 16.29
#